data_AF-A0A7S2TQI8-F1
#
_entry.id   AF-A0A7S2TQI8-F1
#
_cell.length_a   1.000
_cell.length_b   1.000
_cell.length_c   1.000
_cell.angle_alpha   90.00
_cell.angle_beta   90.00
_cell.angle_gamma   90.00
#
_symmetry.space_group_name_H-M   'P 1'
#
loop_
_entity.id
_entity.type
_entity.pdbx_description
1 polymer ?
#
loop_
_entity_poly.entity_id
_entity_poly.type
_entity_poly.pdbx_seq_one_letter_code
_entity_poly.pdbx_strand_id
1 'polypeptide(L)'
;RWWNYVSSSTAFVQAKRALEASQRKKPAPKKGGNFDIQLEGAEMGKVVTRFPPEPSGYLHIGHAKAALLNDYFARTWKGKCLLRFDDTNPEKESQEFVDNIMTDLKTLGVRHTPPTT
;
A
#
# COMPACT_ATOMS: atom_id res chain seq x y z
N ARG A 1 -29.82 35.20 -8.45
CA ARG A 1 -29.75 36.69 -8.35
C ARG A 1 -28.46 37.15 -7.64
N TRP A 2 -28.11 36.62 -6.46
CA TRP A 2 -26.84 36.96 -5.78
C TRP A 2 -25.58 36.34 -6.44
N TRP A 3 -25.68 35.10 -6.93
CA TRP A 3 -24.55 34.43 -7.60
C TRP A 3 -24.08 35.16 -8.86
N ASN A 4 -25.02 35.73 -9.64
CA ASN A 4 -24.69 36.53 -10.83
C ASN A 4 -23.99 37.84 -10.45
N TYR A 5 -24.36 38.44 -9.32
CA TYR A 5 -23.69 39.64 -8.81
C TYR A 5 -22.26 39.33 -8.38
N VAL A 6 -22.06 38.27 -7.60
CA VAL A 6 -20.73 37.82 -7.15
C VAL A 6 -19.87 37.39 -8.34
N SER A 7 -20.42 36.65 -9.31
CA SER A 7 -19.66 36.18 -10.48
C SER A 7 -19.33 37.29 -11.49
N SER A 8 -20.15 38.34 -11.54
CA SER A 8 -19.89 39.55 -12.34
C SER A 8 -18.97 40.57 -11.65
N SER A 9 -18.70 40.40 -10.36
CA SER A 9 -17.80 41.30 -9.61
C SER A 9 -16.40 41.24 -10.19
N THR A 10 -15.81 42.41 -10.42
CA THR A 10 -14.45 42.57 -10.95
C THR A 10 -13.42 41.80 -10.10
N ALA A 11 -13.59 41.81 -8.78
CA ALA A 11 -12.71 41.09 -7.86
C ALA A 11 -12.77 39.57 -8.07
N PHE A 12 -13.97 39.03 -8.30
CA PHE A 12 -14.16 37.61 -8.56
C PHE A 12 -13.59 37.20 -9.92
N VAL A 13 -13.80 38.01 -10.96
CA VAL A 13 -13.26 37.74 -12.30
C VAL A 13 -11.73 37.80 -12.30
N GLN A 14 -11.13 38.76 -11.58
CA GLN A 14 -9.68 38.87 -11.43
C GLN A 14 -9.10 37.68 -10.65
N ALA A 15 -9.74 37.30 -9.53
CA ALA A 15 -9.33 36.13 -8.75
C ALA A 15 -9.43 34.83 -9.58
N LYS A 16 -10.50 34.67 -10.37
CA LYS A 16 -10.69 33.51 -11.25
C LYS A 16 -9.61 33.45 -12.34
N ARG A 17 -9.31 34.57 -13.00
CA ARG A 17 -8.23 34.66 -14.00
C ARG A 17 -6.85 34.36 -13.41
N ALA A 18 -6.57 34.87 -12.21
CA ALA A 18 -5.31 34.58 -11.50
C ALA A 18 -5.19 33.09 -11.15
N LEU A 19 -6.28 32.48 -10.69
CA LEU A 19 -6.33 31.04 -10.40
C LEU A 19 -6.11 30.19 -11.66
N GLU A 20 -6.79 30.52 -12.76
CA GLU A 20 -6.66 29.83 -14.06
C GLU A 20 -5.23 29.96 -14.63
N ALA A 21 -4.62 31.15 -14.51
CA ALA A 21 -3.23 31.37 -14.91
C ALA A 21 -2.23 30.55 -14.06
N SER A 22 -2.50 30.41 -12.75
CA SER A 22 -1.69 29.60 -11.85
C SER A 22 -1.85 28.10 -12.10
N GLN A 23 -3.05 27.63 -12.46
CA GLN A 23 -3.31 26.22 -12.74
C GLN A 23 -2.58 25.70 -14.00
N ARG A 24 -2.30 26.56 -14.99
CA ARG A 24 -1.48 26.20 -16.16
C ARG A 24 -0.03 25.86 -15.83
N LYS A 25 0.48 26.26 -14.64
CA LYS A 25 1.83 25.94 -14.15
C LYS A 25 1.89 24.74 -13.22
N LYS A 26 0.87 23.87 -13.19
CA LYS A 26 0.98 22.62 -12.44
C LYS A 26 2.06 21.74 -13.10
N PRO A 27 3.12 21.35 -12.37
CA PRO A 27 4.08 20.38 -12.89
C PRO A 27 3.33 19.10 -13.26
N ALA A 28 3.73 18.47 -14.36
CA ALA A 28 3.17 17.19 -14.77
C ALA A 28 3.15 16.22 -13.57
N PRO A 29 2.08 15.42 -13.40
CA PRO A 29 2.07 14.41 -12.35
C PRO A 29 3.34 13.58 -12.50
N LYS A 30 4.19 13.56 -11.47
CA LYS A 30 5.35 12.65 -11.44
C LYS A 30 4.77 11.26 -11.71
N LYS A 31 5.21 10.62 -12.81
CA LYS A 31 4.84 9.23 -13.09
C LYS A 31 5.03 8.45 -11.78
N GLY A 32 3.93 7.95 -11.22
CA GLY A 32 3.99 7.02 -10.11
C GLY A 32 4.93 5.88 -10.50
N GLY A 33 5.63 5.32 -9.51
CA GLY A 33 6.65 4.30 -9.73
C GLY A 33 6.21 3.24 -10.74
N ASN A 34 7.14 2.78 -11.56
CA ASN A 34 6.86 1.77 -12.57
C ASN A 34 6.41 0.48 -11.86
N PHE A 35 5.12 0.16 -11.92
CA PHE A 35 4.55 -1.04 -11.29
C PHE A 35 4.78 -2.30 -12.13
N ASP A 36 5.35 -2.16 -13.33
CA ASP A 36 5.70 -3.26 -14.22
C ASP A 36 7.03 -3.91 -13.78
N ILE A 37 7.09 -4.31 -12.51
CA ILE A 37 8.23 -5.02 -11.92
C ILE A 37 8.08 -6.48 -12.33
N GLN A 38 8.63 -6.84 -13.49
CA GLN A 38 8.72 -8.23 -13.89
C GLN A 38 9.89 -8.88 -13.14
N LEU A 39 9.65 -10.06 -12.57
CA LEU A 39 10.71 -10.88 -11.98
C LEU A 39 11.45 -11.57 -13.14
N GLU A 40 12.67 -11.16 -13.43
CA GLU A 40 13.50 -11.78 -14.47
C GLU A 40 13.75 -13.27 -14.13
N GLY A 41 13.44 -14.16 -15.07
CA GLY A 41 13.60 -15.61 -14.89
C GLY A 41 12.60 -16.27 -13.93
N ALA A 42 11.59 -15.54 -13.44
CA ALA A 42 10.51 -16.17 -12.69
C ALA A 42 9.67 -17.07 -13.60
N GLU A 43 9.29 -18.23 -13.07
CA GLU A 43 8.39 -19.15 -13.73
C GLU A 43 7.02 -19.14 -13.03
N MET A 44 5.95 -19.21 -13.83
CA MET A 44 4.59 -19.32 -13.32
C MET A 44 4.45 -20.55 -12.43
N GLY A 45 3.95 -20.36 -11.21
CA GLY A 45 3.76 -21.40 -10.21
C GLY A 45 4.96 -21.66 -9.30
N LYS A 46 6.16 -21.14 -9.64
CA LYS A 46 7.38 -21.38 -8.86
C LYS A 46 7.77 -20.25 -7.92
N VAL A 47 7.18 -19.06 -8.06
CA VAL A 47 7.49 -17.92 -7.20
C VAL A 47 7.01 -18.18 -5.77
N VAL A 48 7.90 -18.02 -4.79
CA VAL A 48 7.58 -18.10 -3.37
C VAL A 48 8.05 -16.83 -2.70
N THR A 49 7.10 -16.03 -2.20
CA THR A 49 7.37 -14.85 -1.38
C THR A 49 7.19 -15.20 0.08
N ARG A 50 7.75 -14.38 0.99
CA ARG A 50 7.52 -14.53 2.43
C ARG A 50 7.28 -13.16 3.06
N PHE A 51 6.35 -13.12 4.01
CA PHE A 51 6.17 -12.00 4.92
C PHE A 51 6.57 -12.47 6.32
N PRO A 52 7.73 -12.00 6.83
CA PRO A 52 8.24 -12.39 8.13
C PRO A 52 8.04 -11.28 9.20
N PRO A 53 6.82 -11.08 9.75
CA PRO A 53 6.62 -10.10 10.81
C PRO A 53 7.21 -10.61 12.14
N GLU A 54 7.87 -9.72 12.86
CA GLU A 54 8.25 -9.96 14.26
C GLU A 54 6.99 -9.80 15.15
N PRO A 55 6.63 -10.80 15.97
CA PRO A 55 5.45 -10.72 16.84
C PRO A 55 5.76 -9.95 18.14
N SER A 56 6.45 -8.81 18.02
CA SER A 56 6.85 -7.93 19.12
C SER A 56 6.07 -6.60 19.16
N GLY A 57 5.20 -6.36 18.18
CA GLY A 57 4.39 -5.15 18.08
C GLY A 57 3.33 -5.20 16.98
N TYR A 58 2.49 -4.16 16.92
CA TYR A 58 1.40 -4.05 15.93
C TYR A 58 1.91 -3.70 14.54
N LEU A 59 1.18 -4.13 13.51
CA LEU A 59 1.50 -3.75 12.14
C LEU A 59 1.23 -2.25 11.91
N HIS A 60 2.11 -1.62 11.15
CA HIS A 60 1.94 -0.25 10.67
C HIS A 60 1.88 -0.22 9.15
N ILE A 61 1.64 0.95 8.55
CA ILE A 61 1.48 1.10 7.09
C ILE A 61 2.66 0.54 6.27
N GLY A 62 3.89 0.62 6.79
CA GLY A 62 5.07 -0.02 6.18
C GLY A 62 4.95 -1.55 6.06
N HIS A 63 4.45 -2.22 7.09
CA HIS A 63 4.18 -3.66 7.06
C HIS A 63 3.07 -4.01 6.08
N ALA A 64 2.00 -3.20 6.04
CA ALA A 64 0.92 -3.39 5.08
C ALA A 64 1.44 -3.34 3.63
N LYS A 65 2.35 -2.39 3.33
CA LYS A 65 2.99 -2.32 2.00
C LYS A 65 3.78 -3.59 1.67
N ALA A 66 4.57 -4.10 2.61
CA ALA A 66 5.37 -5.31 2.40
C ALA A 66 4.48 -6.55 2.21
N ALA A 67 3.45 -6.71 3.04
CA ALA A 67 2.51 -7.83 2.95
C ALA A 67 1.74 -7.82 1.61
N LEU A 68 1.20 -6.67 1.21
CA LEU A 68 0.49 -6.50 -0.06
C LEU A 68 1.40 -6.75 -1.27
N LEU A 69 2.66 -6.31 -1.21
CA LEU A 69 3.61 -6.51 -2.29
C LEU A 69 3.97 -7.99 -2.45
N ASN A 70 4.25 -8.70 -1.35
CA ASN A 70 4.55 -10.12 -1.38
C ASN A 70 3.39 -10.95 -1.93
N ASP A 71 2.16 -10.63 -1.51
CA ASP A 71 0.95 -11.27 -2.02
C ASP A 71 0.67 -10.92 -3.48
N TYR A 72 0.90 -9.67 -3.89
CA TYR A 72 0.78 -9.25 -5.29
C TYR A 72 1.67 -10.09 -6.21
N PHE A 73 2.96 -10.29 -5.86
CA PHE A 73 3.86 -11.12 -6.65
C PHE A 73 3.46 -12.59 -6.65
N ALA A 74 3.08 -13.14 -5.48
CA ALA A 74 2.59 -14.50 -5.40
C ALA A 74 1.36 -14.72 -6.30
N ARG A 75 0.38 -13.82 -6.28
CA ARG A 75 -0.82 -13.91 -7.13
C ARG A 75 -0.48 -13.76 -8.61
N THR A 76 0.33 -12.76 -8.95
CA THR A 76 0.71 -12.46 -10.35
C THR A 76 1.39 -13.65 -11.00
N TRP A 77 2.26 -14.33 -10.26
CA TRP A 77 3.01 -15.49 -10.76
C TRP A 77 2.37 -16.83 -10.41
N LYS A 78 1.12 -16.88 -9.92
CA LYS A 78 0.44 -18.10 -9.43
C LYS A 78 1.28 -18.91 -8.41
N GLY A 79 2.14 -18.20 -7.69
CA GLY A 79 3.03 -18.72 -6.67
C GLY A 79 2.39 -18.81 -5.28
N LYS A 80 3.23 -18.81 -4.25
CA LYS A 80 2.81 -18.87 -2.84
C LYS A 80 3.40 -17.71 -2.04
N CYS A 81 2.61 -17.16 -1.11
CA CYS A 81 3.08 -16.19 -0.12
C CYS A 81 3.09 -16.88 1.25
N LEU A 82 4.27 -17.02 1.84
CA LEU A 82 4.47 -17.65 3.14
C LEU A 82 4.33 -16.62 4.25
N LEU A 83 3.50 -16.89 5.26
CA LEU A 83 3.53 -16.16 6.53
C LEU A 83 4.43 -16.92 7.50
N ARG A 84 5.45 -16.26 8.04
CA ARG A 84 6.35 -16.85 9.05
C ARG A 84 6.55 -15.83 10.16
N PHE A 85 6.22 -16.15 11.39
CA PHE A 85 6.57 -15.26 12.49
C PHE A 85 8.09 -15.35 12.73
N ASP A 86 8.77 -14.21 12.84
CA ASP A 86 10.19 -14.16 13.14
C ASP A 86 10.36 -14.13 14.67
N ASP A 87 10.21 -15.32 15.27
CA ASP A 87 10.12 -15.59 16.70
C ASP A 87 11.49 -15.90 17.34
N THR A 88 12.48 -15.07 17.02
CA THR A 88 13.87 -15.24 17.49
C THR A 88 14.10 -14.70 18.90
N ASN A 89 13.11 -14.08 19.56
CA ASN A 89 13.29 -13.41 20.84
C ASN A 89 12.13 -13.66 21.82
N PRO A 90 12.20 -14.74 22.62
CA PRO A 90 11.08 -15.20 23.45
C PRO A 90 10.61 -14.22 24.54
N GLU A 91 11.40 -13.19 24.89
CA GLU A 91 11.00 -12.20 25.91
C GLU A 91 10.03 -11.12 25.37
N LYS A 92 10.00 -10.91 24.06
CA LYS A 92 9.21 -9.83 23.43
C LYS A 92 8.00 -10.33 22.68
N GLU A 93 7.79 -11.63 22.66
CA GLU A 93 6.75 -12.28 21.87
C GLU A 93 5.50 -12.45 22.72
N SER A 94 4.38 -11.96 22.20
CA SER A 94 3.07 -12.13 22.82
C SER A 94 2.11 -12.73 21.81
N GLN A 95 1.31 -13.70 22.26
CA GLN A 95 0.21 -14.26 21.48
C GLN A 95 -0.74 -13.16 20.98
N GLU A 96 -0.90 -12.09 21.76
CA GLU A 96 -1.70 -10.93 21.36
C GLU A 96 -1.21 -10.32 20.04
N PHE A 97 0.11 -10.19 19.84
CA PHE A 97 0.65 -9.62 18.60
C PHE A 97 0.44 -10.56 17.42
N VAL A 98 0.61 -11.87 17.63
CA VAL A 98 0.35 -12.89 16.60
C VAL A 98 -1.11 -12.81 16.12
N ASP A 99 -2.06 -12.73 17.05
CA ASP A 99 -3.50 -12.69 16.75
C ASP A 99 -3.89 -11.39 16.03
N ASN A 100 -3.32 -10.25 16.45
CA ASN A 100 -3.54 -8.97 15.79
C ASN A 100 -2.93 -8.94 14.39
N ILE A 101 -1.71 -9.44 14.20
CA ILE A 101 -1.07 -9.55 12.89
C ILE A 101 -1.93 -10.40 11.95
N MET A 102 -2.44 -11.54 12.41
CA MET A 102 -3.35 -12.37 11.61
C MET A 102 -4.65 -11.63 11.24
N THR A 103 -5.22 -10.88 12.19
CA THR A 103 -6.43 -10.09 11.97
C THR A 103 -6.21 -8.95 10.98
N ASP A 104 -5.08 -8.25 11.07
CA ASP A 104 -4.70 -7.18 10.15
C ASP A 104 -4.47 -7.70 8.74
N LEU A 105 -3.73 -8.80 8.59
CA LEU A 105 -3.50 -9.44 7.28
C LEU A 105 -4.81 -9.89 6.62
N LYS A 106 -5.74 -10.43 7.42
CA LYS A 106 -7.09 -10.79 6.97
C LYS A 106 -7.88 -9.55 6.54
N THR A 107 -7.81 -8.46 7.31
CA THR A 107 -8.48 -7.18 7.00
C THR A 107 -7.94 -6.57 5.71
N LEU A 108 -6.63 -6.64 5.50
CA LEU A 108 -5.96 -6.18 4.27
C LEU A 108 -6.24 -7.08 3.05
N GLY A 109 -6.88 -8.25 3.25
CA GLY A 109 -7.18 -9.20 2.18
C GLY A 109 -5.94 -9.87 1.59
N VAL A 110 -4.85 -9.95 2.37
CA VAL A 110 -3.59 -10.58 2.00
C VAL A 110 -3.78 -12.10 1.95
N ARG A 111 -3.49 -12.73 0.80
CA ARG A 111 -3.54 -14.19 0.67
C ARG A 111 -2.18 -14.76 1.05
N HIS A 112 -2.12 -15.47 2.17
CA HIS A 112 -0.93 -16.16 2.62
C HIS A 112 -1.25 -17.63 2.93
N THR A 113 -0.25 -18.49 2.87
CA THR A 113 -0.36 -19.83 3.43
C THR A 113 -0.45 -19.71 4.96
N PRO A 114 -1.10 -20.68 5.64
CA PRO A 114 -1.05 -20.76 7.09
C PRO A 114 0.40 -20.71 7.58
N PRO A 115 0.66 -20.09 8.75
CA PRO A 115 1.99 -20.11 9.34
C PRO A 115 2.44 -21.56 9.51
N THR A 116 3.64 -21.87 9.03
CA THR A 116 4.24 -23.19 9.23
C THR A 116 4.99 -23.13 10.55
N THR A 117 4.58 -23.96 11.51
CA THR A 117 5.27 -24.17 12.79
C THR A 117 6.67 -24.76 12.57
#